data_AF-A0A1G7NZB8-F1
#
_entry.id   AF-A0A1G7NZB8-F1
#
_cell.length_a   1.000
_cell.length_b   1.000
_cell.length_c   1.000
_cell.angle_alpha   90.00
_cell.angle_beta   90.00
_cell.angle_gamma   90.00
#
_symmetry.space_group_name_H-M   'P 1'
#
loop_
_entity.id
_entity.type
_entity.pdbx_description
1 polymer ?
#
loop_
_entity_poly.entity_id
_entity_poly.type
_entity_poly.pdbx_seq_one_letter_code
_entity_poly.pdbx_strand_id
1 'polypeptide(L)'
;MMSDIKISFCTTCMNRLFYLRQTLPKNLFDNKDYKNLEFVILDYNSSDELEKYIRDSYQDELYNGRIVYYRIDSVQFYDWAHSRNLVASLATGDVICNIDADNFTGPGFAQYVNEVFQNRTDVFMTTYYISQGRNDVLGRICMMKDNFMKIGGYDERMKHYGFEDIDLICRLGRSGLHKIDIANPLFLRAIPHSNKERMLNSKEGFYLIDFFIRYINAYTSELLFLFQDGTTKSATMINNFVYNSLERKINSNSLQHYHFSILEKSWVNGQWAGSEQDQLTQHPGFYKIESETLREEALFFFHQLSNRLIMDENTKKGLIKVKNKRIHKGNLFKNFSSLPHQPNNQI
;
A
#
# COMPACT_ATOMS: atom_id res chain seq x y z
N MET A 1 23.51 2.81 30.45
CA MET A 1 22.69 3.29 29.31
C MET A 1 21.85 2.13 28.86
N MET A 2 20.53 2.30 28.72
CA MET A 2 19.70 1.28 28.07
C MET A 2 20.21 1.12 26.63
N SER A 3 20.36 -0.11 26.16
CA SER A 3 20.73 -0.37 24.76
C SER A 3 19.66 0.19 23.84
N ASP A 4 20.07 0.85 22.77
CA ASP A 4 19.15 1.32 21.72
C ASP A 4 18.32 0.14 21.19
N ILE A 5 17.02 0.35 21.02
CA ILE A 5 16.10 -0.67 20.49
C ILE A 5 16.45 -0.99 19.04
N LYS A 6 16.23 -2.24 18.61
CA LYS A 6 16.51 -2.60 17.22
C LYS A 6 15.39 -2.10 16.32
N ILE A 7 15.74 -1.36 15.27
CA ILE A 7 14.79 -0.81 14.30
C ILE A 7 14.99 -1.47 12.94
N SER A 8 13.89 -1.83 12.28
CA SER A 8 13.89 -2.31 10.89
C SER A 8 13.13 -1.34 9.99
N PHE A 9 13.84 -0.67 9.09
CA PHE A 9 13.21 0.05 7.99
C PHE A 9 12.89 -0.93 6.88
N CYS A 10 11.61 -1.16 6.66
CA CYS A 10 11.08 -2.16 5.74
C CYS A 10 10.69 -1.48 4.43
N THR A 11 11.35 -1.83 3.34
CA THR A 11 11.08 -1.30 2.01
C THR A 11 10.71 -2.43 1.06
N THR A 12 9.50 -2.38 0.52
CA THR A 12 9.08 -3.26 -0.57
C THR A 12 9.27 -2.58 -1.91
N CYS A 13 9.73 -3.31 -2.93
CA CYS A 13 10.02 -2.76 -4.24
C CYS A 13 9.57 -3.73 -5.33
N MET A 14 8.88 -3.23 -6.36
CA MET A 14 8.66 -3.94 -7.62
C MET A 14 8.78 -2.93 -8.74
N ASN A 15 9.84 -3.03 -9.53
CA ASN A 15 10.13 -2.10 -10.63
C ASN A 15 10.23 -0.62 -10.19
N ARG A 16 10.86 -0.36 -9.03
CA ARG A 16 11.05 1.00 -8.47
C ARG A 16 12.53 1.35 -8.23
N LEU A 17 13.45 0.69 -8.94
CA LEU A 17 14.88 0.92 -8.80
C LEU A 17 15.27 2.39 -9.02
N PHE A 18 14.62 3.08 -9.96
CA PHE A 18 14.86 4.51 -10.21
C PHE A 18 14.72 5.36 -8.93
N TYR A 19 13.71 5.07 -8.12
CA TYR A 19 13.47 5.76 -6.85
C TYR A 19 14.44 5.27 -5.78
N LEU A 20 14.59 3.95 -5.64
CA LEU A 20 15.44 3.35 -4.61
C LEU A 20 16.90 3.78 -4.74
N ARG A 21 17.41 3.91 -5.98
CA ARG A 21 18.77 4.44 -6.27
C ARG A 21 19.02 5.82 -5.70
N GLN A 22 17.97 6.63 -5.54
CA GLN A 22 18.07 7.99 -5.01
C GLN A 22 17.90 8.01 -3.49
N THR A 23 16.97 7.21 -2.96
CA THR A 23 16.57 7.26 -1.55
C THR A 23 17.46 6.41 -0.65
N LEU A 24 17.80 5.18 -1.05
CA LEU A 24 18.58 4.24 -0.24
C LEU A 24 19.95 4.79 0.19
N PRO A 25 20.82 5.32 -0.69
CA PRO A 25 22.12 5.84 -0.25
C PRO A 25 21.98 7.03 0.72
N LYS A 26 20.98 7.89 0.48
CA LYS A 26 20.70 9.02 1.36
C LYS A 26 20.16 8.56 2.72
N ASN A 27 19.25 7.60 2.74
CA ASN A 27 18.66 7.05 3.96
C ASN A 27 19.69 6.32 4.83
N LEU A 28 20.61 5.57 4.21
CA LEU A 28 21.75 4.95 4.89
C LEU A 28 22.63 6.00 5.57
N PHE A 29 23.03 7.03 4.81
CA PHE A 29 23.87 8.12 5.32
C PHE A 29 23.19 8.90 6.46
N ASP A 30 21.92 9.26 6.27
CA ASP A 30 21.13 10.05 7.22
C ASP A 30 20.92 9.37 8.57
N ASN A 31 21.06 8.04 8.64
CA ASN A 31 20.85 7.26 9.85
C ASN A 31 22.11 6.47 10.29
N LYS A 32 23.28 6.74 9.71
CA LYS A 32 24.53 5.98 9.92
C LYS A 32 25.01 5.90 11.38
N ASP A 33 24.63 6.88 12.18
CA ASP A 33 25.05 7.00 13.58
C ASP A 33 24.22 6.08 14.50
N TYR A 34 23.00 5.72 14.10
CA TYR A 34 22.18 4.74 14.80
C TYR A 34 22.60 3.32 14.43
N LYS A 35 23.34 2.65 15.33
CA LYS A 35 23.98 1.35 15.03
C LYS A 35 22.99 0.19 14.99
N ASN A 36 21.96 0.19 15.84
CA ASN A 36 21.00 -0.90 15.93
C ASN A 36 19.85 -0.80 14.90
N LEU A 37 20.20 -0.52 13.64
CA LEU A 37 19.24 -0.35 12.53
C LEU A 37 19.63 -1.21 11.34
N GLU A 38 18.62 -1.89 10.78
CA GLU A 38 18.69 -2.61 9.51
C GLU A 38 17.68 -2.04 8.49
N PHE A 39 18.08 -2.08 7.22
CA PHE A 39 17.25 -1.79 6.05
C PHE A 39 16.86 -3.12 5.42
N VAL A 40 15.61 -3.53 5.60
CA VAL A 40 15.06 -4.78 5.06
C VAL A 40 14.42 -4.47 3.72
N ILE A 41 15.06 -4.87 2.64
CA ILE A 41 14.61 -4.61 1.27
C ILE A 41 13.99 -5.89 0.73
N LEU A 42 12.71 -5.84 0.38
CA LEU A 42 12.00 -6.92 -0.31
C LEU A 42 11.82 -6.55 -1.78
N ASP A 43 12.59 -7.19 -2.64
CA ASP A 43 12.34 -7.26 -4.08
C ASP A 43 11.17 -8.21 -4.37
N TYR A 44 10.03 -7.63 -4.75
CA TYR A 44 8.80 -8.32 -5.04
C TYR A 44 8.73 -8.73 -6.52
N ASN A 45 9.79 -9.42 -6.97
CA ASN A 45 9.99 -9.91 -8.33
C ASN A 45 10.18 -8.81 -9.39
N SER A 46 11.07 -7.86 -9.14
CA SER A 46 11.41 -6.78 -10.08
C SER A 46 12.15 -7.29 -11.32
N SER A 47 11.93 -6.61 -12.44
CA SER A 47 12.59 -6.82 -13.73
C SER A 47 13.48 -5.63 -14.15
N ASP A 48 13.78 -4.72 -13.23
CA ASP A 48 14.49 -3.46 -13.48
C ASP A 48 15.93 -3.45 -12.97
N GLU A 49 16.58 -4.62 -12.87
CA GLU A 49 17.96 -4.81 -12.36
C GLU A 49 18.16 -4.47 -10.88
N LEU A 50 17.08 -4.47 -10.07
CA LEU A 50 17.16 -4.18 -8.64
C LEU A 50 18.14 -5.10 -7.90
N GLU A 51 18.04 -6.42 -8.10
CA GLU A 51 18.92 -7.39 -7.43
C GLU A 51 20.40 -7.12 -7.74
N LYS A 52 20.72 -6.90 -9.01
CA LYS A 52 22.08 -6.59 -9.46
C LYS A 52 22.58 -5.30 -8.83
N TYR A 53 21.76 -4.26 -8.80
CA TYR A 53 22.13 -3.00 -8.18
C TYR A 53 22.47 -3.16 -6.69
N ILE A 54 21.64 -3.88 -5.92
CA ILE A 54 21.90 -4.07 -4.49
C ILE A 54 23.19 -4.87 -4.26
N ARG A 55 23.36 -5.98 -5.01
CA ARG A 55 24.54 -6.86 -4.91
C ARG A 55 25.85 -6.13 -5.21
N ASP A 56 25.85 -5.32 -6.26
CA ASP A 56 27.09 -4.70 -6.76
C ASP A 56 27.45 -3.43 -5.96
N SER A 57 26.49 -2.74 -5.35
CA SER A 57 26.71 -1.40 -4.76
C SER A 57 26.83 -1.39 -3.23
N TYR A 58 26.35 -2.42 -2.52
CA TYR A 58 26.19 -2.38 -1.05
C TYR A 58 26.81 -3.59 -0.33
N GLN A 59 27.95 -4.08 -0.82
CA GLN A 59 28.59 -5.28 -0.28
C GLN A 59 28.93 -5.14 1.22
N ASP A 60 29.40 -3.97 1.65
CA ASP A 60 29.75 -3.71 3.04
C ASP A 60 28.50 -3.70 3.93
N GLU A 61 27.43 -3.01 3.52
CA GLU A 61 26.16 -2.98 4.24
C GLU A 61 25.47 -4.34 4.31
N LEU A 62 25.61 -5.16 3.26
CA LEU A 62 25.13 -6.54 3.26
C LEU A 62 25.95 -7.40 4.24
N TYR A 63 27.27 -7.25 4.24
CA TYR A 63 28.18 -8.01 5.10
C TYR A 63 27.96 -7.70 6.58
N ASN A 64 27.80 -6.41 6.93
CA ASN A 64 27.60 -5.98 8.31
C ASN A 64 26.12 -6.05 8.78
N GLY A 65 25.21 -6.49 7.91
CA GLY A 65 23.78 -6.64 8.22
C GLY A 65 22.99 -5.34 8.26
N ARG A 66 23.59 -4.20 7.84
CA ARG A 66 22.89 -2.92 7.68
C ARG A 66 21.84 -2.97 6.59
N ILE A 67 22.09 -3.70 5.51
CA ILE A 67 21.09 -4.08 4.51
C ILE A 67 20.83 -5.57 4.61
N VAL A 68 19.56 -5.95 4.65
CA VAL A 68 19.11 -7.33 4.48
C VAL A 68 18.22 -7.38 3.24
N TYR A 69 18.66 -8.11 2.23
CA TYR A 69 17.97 -8.21 0.96
C TYR A 69 17.18 -9.50 0.87
N TYR A 70 15.92 -9.41 0.47
CA TYR A 70 15.06 -10.53 0.16
C TYR A 70 14.49 -10.37 -1.24
N ARG A 71 14.34 -11.49 -1.96
CA ARG A 71 13.62 -11.54 -3.23
C ARG A 71 12.58 -12.65 -3.20
N ILE A 72 11.36 -12.39 -3.61
CA ILE A 72 10.37 -13.44 -3.89
C ILE A 72 10.31 -13.65 -5.41
N ASP A 73 10.35 -14.90 -5.86
CA ASP A 73 10.19 -15.24 -7.28
C ASP A 73 8.70 -15.42 -7.66
N SER A 74 8.45 -15.57 -8.97
CA SER A 74 7.18 -16.04 -9.52
C SER A 74 5.93 -15.19 -9.26
N VAL A 75 6.05 -14.04 -8.60
CA VAL A 75 4.93 -13.11 -8.44
C VAL A 75 4.80 -12.22 -9.68
N GLN A 76 3.64 -12.29 -10.35
CA GLN A 76 3.40 -11.53 -11.58
C GLN A 76 2.96 -10.09 -11.30
N PHE A 77 2.16 -9.88 -10.25
CA PHE A 77 1.58 -8.59 -9.91
C PHE A 77 1.86 -8.20 -8.49
N TYR A 78 2.06 -6.90 -8.27
CA TYR A 78 2.30 -6.33 -6.97
C TYR A 78 1.07 -6.46 -6.07
N ASP A 79 1.29 -6.86 -4.83
CA ASP A 79 0.27 -6.96 -3.79
C ASP A 79 0.76 -6.18 -2.56
N TRP A 80 0.13 -5.02 -2.32
CA TRP A 80 0.50 -4.07 -1.27
C TRP A 80 0.45 -4.71 0.12
N ALA A 81 -0.69 -5.30 0.49
CA ALA A 81 -0.88 -5.87 1.82
C ALA A 81 0.07 -7.05 2.06
N HIS A 82 0.16 -7.98 1.09
CA HIS A 82 1.03 -9.13 1.23
C HIS A 82 2.52 -8.75 1.25
N SER A 83 2.98 -7.87 0.35
CA SER A 83 4.40 -7.49 0.32
C SER A 83 4.82 -6.82 1.64
N ARG A 84 3.97 -5.94 2.20
CA ARG A 84 4.22 -5.29 3.49
C ARG A 84 4.18 -6.27 4.67
N ASN A 85 3.24 -7.22 4.69
CA ASN A 85 3.23 -8.30 5.68
C ASN A 85 4.51 -9.16 5.60
N LEU A 86 4.92 -9.52 4.38
CA LEU A 86 6.10 -10.35 4.16
C LEU A 86 7.36 -9.65 4.65
N VAL A 87 7.65 -8.41 4.21
CA VAL A 87 8.86 -7.70 4.65
C VAL A 87 8.88 -7.47 6.16
N ALA A 88 7.72 -7.15 6.78
CA ALA A 88 7.62 -6.98 8.22
C ALA A 88 7.84 -8.29 8.99
N SER A 89 7.41 -9.43 8.44
CA SER A 89 7.67 -10.74 9.04
C SER A 89 9.17 -11.09 9.04
N LEU A 90 9.90 -10.67 8.00
CA LEU A 90 11.32 -10.92 7.78
C LEU A 90 12.24 -10.00 8.59
N ALA A 91 11.74 -8.82 8.97
CA ALA A 91 12.44 -7.89 9.84
C ALA A 91 12.80 -8.52 11.19
N THR A 92 13.90 -8.12 11.80
CA THR A 92 14.38 -8.64 13.09
C THR A 92 14.39 -7.60 14.20
N GLY A 93 14.03 -6.36 13.90
CA GLY A 93 13.90 -5.28 14.87
C GLY A 93 12.66 -5.41 15.75
N ASP A 94 12.79 -4.83 16.95
CA ASP A 94 11.70 -4.68 17.92
C ASP A 94 10.65 -3.71 17.39
N VAL A 95 11.11 -2.66 16.69
CA VAL A 95 10.28 -1.69 15.97
C VAL A 95 10.45 -1.88 14.47
N ILE A 96 9.34 -2.03 13.77
CA ILE A 96 9.30 -2.00 12.31
C ILE A 96 8.79 -0.64 11.84
N CYS A 97 9.32 -0.14 10.73
CA CYS A 97 8.76 1.03 10.06
C CYS A 97 8.71 0.80 8.55
N ASN A 98 7.53 0.96 7.94
CA ASN A 98 7.40 0.88 6.49
C ASN A 98 7.97 2.16 5.85
N ILE A 99 8.85 2.00 4.86
CA ILE A 99 9.47 3.08 4.10
C ILE A 99 9.39 2.72 2.62
N ASP A 100 8.52 3.41 1.87
CA ASP A 100 8.38 3.17 0.43
C ASP A 100 9.68 3.54 -0.34
N ALA A 101 9.90 2.95 -1.51
CA ALA A 101 11.17 3.08 -2.25
C ALA A 101 11.50 4.53 -2.70
N ASP A 102 10.50 5.40 -2.76
CA ASP A 102 10.57 6.82 -3.14
C ASP A 102 10.63 7.77 -1.93
N ASN A 103 10.68 7.24 -0.72
CA ASN A 103 10.65 8.00 0.51
C ASN A 103 12.06 8.29 1.05
N PHE A 104 12.33 9.55 1.43
CA PHE A 104 13.48 9.92 2.25
C PHE A 104 13.11 9.84 3.74
N THR A 105 13.96 9.20 4.52
CA THR A 105 13.81 9.09 5.99
C THR A 105 14.16 10.41 6.67
N GLY A 106 15.21 11.09 6.20
CA GLY A 106 15.74 12.32 6.79
C GLY A 106 16.79 12.05 7.89
N PRO A 107 17.68 13.02 8.18
CA PRO A 107 18.75 12.87 9.17
C PRO A 107 18.21 12.52 10.56
N GLY A 108 18.72 11.45 11.16
CA GLY A 108 18.39 11.05 12.53
C GLY A 108 16.99 10.48 12.73
N PHE A 109 16.28 10.09 11.66
CA PHE A 109 14.94 9.52 11.79
C PHE A 109 14.89 8.27 12.67
N ALA A 110 15.89 7.40 12.59
CA ALA A 110 15.99 6.21 13.44
C ALA A 110 16.15 6.57 14.93
N GLN A 111 16.93 7.61 15.23
CA GLN A 111 17.06 8.14 16.58
C GLN A 111 15.73 8.73 17.09
N TYR A 112 15.00 9.45 16.23
CA TYR A 112 13.66 9.94 16.57
C TYR A 112 12.67 8.79 16.87
N VAL A 113 12.73 7.70 16.11
CA VAL A 113 11.93 6.49 16.38
C VAL A 113 12.35 5.86 17.72
N ASN A 114 13.65 5.73 17.99
CA ASN A 114 14.18 5.21 19.26
C ASN A 114 13.63 6.00 20.46
N GLU A 115 13.72 7.33 20.43
CA GLU A 115 13.23 8.22 21.50
C GLU A 115 11.73 8.03 21.78
N VAL A 116 10.94 7.69 20.76
CA VAL A 116 9.51 7.42 20.94
C VAL A 116 9.25 6.07 21.60
N PHE A 117 9.95 5.01 21.16
CA PHE A 117 9.64 3.62 21.53
C PHE A 117 10.48 3.08 22.69
N GLN A 118 11.58 3.72 23.08
CA GLN A 118 12.48 3.27 24.16
C GLN A 118 11.73 2.99 25.48
N ASN A 119 10.65 3.74 25.75
CA ASN A 119 9.82 3.59 26.96
C ASN A 119 8.32 3.48 26.66
N ARG A 120 7.92 3.28 25.40
CA ARG A 120 6.49 3.20 25.01
C ARG A 120 6.26 2.08 24.01
N THR A 121 5.55 1.05 24.45
CA THR A 121 5.13 -0.08 23.61
C THR A 121 3.65 -0.01 23.24
N ASP A 122 2.92 0.94 23.82
CA ASP A 122 1.50 1.21 23.66
C ASP A 122 1.21 2.29 22.59
N VAL A 123 2.17 2.57 21.72
CA VAL A 123 2.08 3.61 20.69
C VAL A 123 2.35 3.08 19.29
N PHE A 124 1.91 3.84 18.28
CA PHE A 124 2.39 3.74 16.90
C PHE A 124 2.57 5.13 16.32
N MET A 125 3.50 5.28 15.37
CA MET A 125 3.78 6.54 14.70
C MET A 125 3.27 6.51 13.27
N THR A 126 2.67 7.60 12.77
CA THR A 126 2.22 7.68 11.38
C THR A 126 2.21 9.11 10.85
N THR A 127 2.20 9.25 9.52
CA THR A 127 2.05 10.50 8.77
C THR A 127 0.59 10.75 8.35
N TYR A 128 -0.33 9.82 8.60
CA TYR A 128 -1.76 10.02 8.35
C TYR A 128 -2.39 11.00 9.34
N TYR A 129 -3.32 11.83 8.84
CA TYR A 129 -4.07 12.82 9.62
C TYR A 129 -3.19 13.76 10.45
N ILE A 130 -2.00 14.11 9.94
CA ILE A 130 -1.17 15.15 10.56
C ILE A 130 -1.68 16.55 10.19
N SER A 131 -1.44 17.52 11.07
CA SER A 131 -1.92 18.91 10.89
C SER A 131 -1.26 19.66 9.73
N GLN A 132 -0.09 19.21 9.24
CA GLN A 132 0.73 19.94 8.26
C GLN A 132 0.35 19.72 6.78
N GLY A 133 -0.80 19.13 6.48
CA GLY A 133 -1.32 18.99 5.12
C GLY A 133 -0.91 17.69 4.41
N ARG A 134 -1.18 17.62 3.09
CA ARG A 134 -0.93 16.44 2.26
C ARG A 134 0.58 16.21 2.12
N ASN A 135 1.03 14.98 2.35
CA ASN A 135 2.38 14.52 2.09
C ASN A 135 2.33 13.16 1.37
N ASP A 136 3.35 12.84 0.60
CA ASP A 136 3.44 11.59 -0.19
C ASP A 136 4.11 10.44 0.58
N VAL A 137 4.25 10.57 1.91
CA VAL A 137 4.87 9.55 2.78
C VAL A 137 3.82 8.83 3.64
N LEU A 138 2.59 8.69 3.13
CA LEU A 138 1.44 8.13 3.87
C LEU A 138 1.70 6.70 4.37
N GLY A 139 2.41 5.88 3.60
CA GLY A 139 2.78 4.52 3.98
C GLY A 139 3.74 4.43 5.17
N ARG A 140 4.26 5.56 5.67
CA ARG A 140 5.18 5.59 6.82
C ARG A 140 4.43 5.37 8.12
N ILE A 141 4.51 4.14 8.60
CA ILE A 141 3.96 3.74 9.89
C ILE A 141 5.05 2.98 10.66
N CYS A 142 5.39 3.46 11.85
CA CYS A 142 6.31 2.78 12.75
C CYS A 142 5.55 2.19 13.95
N MET A 143 5.85 0.96 14.34
CA MET A 143 5.20 0.28 15.47
C MET A 143 6.07 -0.86 16.02
N MET A 144 5.80 -1.29 17.25
CA MET A 144 6.37 -2.53 17.77
C MET A 144 5.96 -3.70 16.86
N LYS A 145 6.94 -4.54 16.49
CA LYS A 145 6.70 -5.73 15.65
C LYS A 145 5.64 -6.63 16.28
N ASP A 146 5.70 -6.85 17.59
CA ASP A 146 4.72 -7.67 18.31
C ASP A 146 3.29 -7.14 18.19
N ASN A 147 3.09 -5.82 18.19
CA ASN A 147 1.77 -5.23 17.98
C ASN A 147 1.25 -5.50 16.57
N PHE A 148 2.12 -5.39 15.55
CA PHE A 148 1.79 -5.74 14.17
C PHE A 148 1.37 -7.21 14.03
N MET A 149 2.16 -8.12 14.61
CA MET A 149 1.85 -9.57 14.63
C MET A 149 0.54 -9.86 15.38
N LYS A 150 0.31 -9.18 16.51
CA LYS A 150 -0.88 -9.38 17.36
C LYS A 150 -2.17 -9.07 16.61
N ILE A 151 -2.19 -8.01 15.79
CA ILE A 151 -3.36 -7.62 14.98
C ILE A 151 -3.43 -8.31 13.62
N GLY A 152 -2.47 -9.19 13.29
CA GLY A 152 -2.44 -9.94 12.04
C GLY A 152 -1.93 -9.13 10.83
N GLY A 153 -1.21 -8.04 11.05
CA GLY A 153 -0.64 -7.21 9.99
C GLY A 153 -1.69 -6.49 9.13
N TYR A 154 -1.38 -6.24 7.86
CA TYR A 154 -2.30 -5.75 6.83
C TYR A 154 -3.33 -6.82 6.45
N ASP A 155 -4.53 -6.39 6.08
CA ASP A 155 -5.58 -7.28 5.59
C ASP A 155 -5.32 -7.70 4.14
N GLU A 156 -4.91 -8.96 3.93
CA GLU A 156 -4.56 -9.43 2.58
C GLU A 156 -5.77 -9.62 1.66
N ARG A 157 -7.00 -9.35 2.11
CA ARG A 157 -8.14 -9.20 1.19
C ARG A 157 -8.01 -7.93 0.34
N MET A 158 -7.28 -6.92 0.82
CA MET A 158 -7.01 -5.68 0.11
C MET A 158 -5.89 -5.87 -0.92
N LYS A 159 -6.28 -6.15 -2.16
CA LYS A 159 -5.37 -6.46 -3.26
C LYS A 159 -4.92 -5.25 -4.07
N HIS A 160 -5.52 -4.09 -3.83
CA HIS A 160 -5.31 -2.90 -4.66
C HIS A 160 -4.53 -1.82 -3.90
N TYR A 161 -4.40 -0.65 -4.51
CA TYR A 161 -3.70 0.51 -3.93
C TYR A 161 -4.64 1.37 -3.09
N GLY A 162 -4.20 1.75 -1.89
CA GLY A 162 -4.84 2.73 -1.03
C GLY A 162 -5.80 2.10 0.00
N PHE A 163 -5.99 2.79 1.13
CA PHE A 163 -6.81 2.38 2.28
C PHE A 163 -6.30 1.20 3.13
N GLU A 164 -5.33 0.42 2.68
CA GLU A 164 -4.73 -0.65 3.50
C GLU A 164 -3.99 -0.11 4.74
N ASP A 165 -3.33 1.03 4.60
CA ASP A 165 -2.67 1.71 5.71
C ASP A 165 -3.67 2.29 6.71
N ILE A 166 -4.78 2.86 6.20
CA ILE A 166 -5.83 3.44 7.03
C ILE A 166 -6.53 2.33 7.83
N ASP A 167 -6.81 1.19 7.19
CA ASP A 167 -7.33 0.01 7.88
C ASP A 167 -6.42 -0.46 9.00
N LEU A 168 -5.10 -0.57 8.73
CA LEU A 168 -4.11 -0.92 9.74
C LEU A 168 -4.11 0.07 10.91
N ILE A 169 -4.08 1.38 10.63
CA ILE A 169 -4.09 2.44 11.63
C ILE A 169 -5.36 2.39 12.49
N CYS A 170 -6.53 2.22 11.87
CA CYS A 170 -7.79 2.08 12.59
C CYS A 170 -7.77 0.86 13.52
N ARG A 171 -7.21 -0.27 13.06
CA ARG A 171 -7.08 -1.49 13.87
C ARG A 171 -6.08 -1.36 15.01
N LEU A 172 -4.96 -0.67 14.79
CA LEU A 172 -4.00 -0.31 15.85
C LEU A 172 -4.66 0.57 16.92
N GLY A 173 -5.43 1.58 16.52
CA GLY A 173 -6.18 2.42 17.46
C GLY A 173 -7.21 1.61 18.27
N ARG A 174 -7.96 0.72 17.61
CA ARG A 174 -8.94 -0.17 18.28
C ARG A 174 -8.29 -1.21 19.19
N SER A 175 -7.02 -1.56 18.97
CA SER A 175 -6.28 -2.48 19.84
C SER A 175 -5.80 -1.81 21.14
N GLY A 176 -6.04 -0.51 21.29
CA GLY A 176 -5.68 0.29 22.47
C GLY A 176 -4.38 1.07 22.31
N LEU A 177 -3.78 1.10 21.11
CA LEU A 177 -2.55 1.85 20.88
C LEU A 177 -2.81 3.32 20.60
N HIS A 178 -1.94 4.18 21.12
CA HIS A 178 -2.01 5.61 20.92
C HIS A 178 -1.22 6.05 19.68
N LYS A 179 -1.85 6.88 18.86
CA LYS A 179 -1.24 7.48 17.67
C LYS A 179 -0.27 8.59 18.07
N ILE A 180 0.91 8.59 17.47
CA ILE A 180 1.88 9.69 17.50
C ILE A 180 2.10 10.19 16.07
N ASP A 181 2.05 11.50 15.88
CA ASP A 181 2.24 12.11 14.58
C ASP A 181 3.72 12.22 14.22
N ILE A 182 4.08 11.79 13.01
CA ILE A 182 5.36 12.14 12.40
C ILE A 182 5.15 13.47 11.69
N ALA A 183 5.29 14.57 12.42
CA ALA A 183 5.00 15.92 11.92
C ALA A 183 6.24 16.73 11.53
N ASN A 184 7.44 16.25 11.85
CA ASN A 184 8.68 16.96 11.52
C ASN A 184 8.93 16.91 10.00
N PRO A 185 8.96 18.07 9.28
CA PRO A 185 9.14 18.12 7.83
C PRO A 185 10.41 17.44 7.32
N LEU A 186 11.46 17.33 8.15
CA LEU A 186 12.68 16.59 7.81
C LEU A 186 12.40 15.13 7.45
N PHE A 187 11.31 14.57 7.99
CA PHE A 187 10.89 13.18 7.80
C PHE A 187 9.72 13.05 6.83
N LEU A 188 9.40 14.07 6.02
CA LEU A 188 8.20 14.09 5.18
C LEU A 188 8.47 14.24 3.68
N ARG A 189 9.72 13.99 3.25
CA ARG A 189 10.12 14.14 1.84
C ARG A 189 9.99 12.82 1.07
N ALA A 190 9.33 12.86 -0.07
CA ALA A 190 9.29 11.78 -1.05
C ALA A 190 9.59 12.32 -2.46
N ILE A 191 9.91 11.43 -3.38
CA ILE A 191 10.05 11.76 -4.81
C ILE A 191 8.64 11.72 -5.43
N PRO A 192 8.14 12.84 -6.01
CA PRO A 192 6.81 12.86 -6.61
C PRO A 192 6.68 11.89 -7.78
N HIS A 193 5.48 11.33 -7.94
CA HIS A 193 5.18 10.41 -9.02
C HIS A 193 3.68 10.37 -9.31
N SER A 194 3.32 9.85 -10.48
CA SER A 194 1.94 9.80 -10.97
C SER A 194 1.11 8.69 -10.29
N ASN A 195 -0.23 8.80 -10.39
CA ASN A 195 -1.13 7.71 -10.00
C ASN A 195 -1.00 6.49 -10.91
N LYS A 196 -0.66 6.69 -12.19
CA LYS A 196 -0.35 5.60 -13.12
C LYS A 196 0.76 4.71 -12.57
N GLU A 197 1.88 5.31 -12.16
CA GLU A 197 3.01 4.58 -11.58
C GLU A 197 2.59 3.82 -10.32
N ARG A 198 1.69 4.38 -9.48
CA ARG A 198 1.14 3.69 -8.30
C ARG A 198 0.57 2.33 -8.66
N MET A 199 -0.10 2.19 -9.80
CA MET A 199 -0.89 1.00 -10.12
C MET A 199 -0.29 0.14 -11.23
N LEU A 200 0.79 0.58 -11.88
CA LEU A 200 1.33 -0.05 -13.09
C LEU A 200 1.63 -1.55 -12.93
N ASN A 201 2.09 -1.97 -11.75
CA ASN A 201 2.42 -3.37 -11.48
C ASN A 201 1.26 -4.19 -10.90
N SER A 202 0.05 -3.63 -10.81
CA SER A 202 -1.14 -4.41 -10.44
C SER A 202 -1.70 -5.20 -11.62
N LYS A 203 -2.53 -6.20 -11.33
CA LYS A 203 -3.27 -6.94 -12.35
C LYS A 203 -4.13 -5.98 -13.19
N GLU A 204 -4.93 -5.14 -12.54
CA GLU A 204 -5.85 -4.25 -13.23
C GLU A 204 -5.14 -3.14 -13.99
N GLY A 205 -4.07 -2.58 -13.44
CA GLY A 205 -3.23 -1.61 -14.15
C GLY A 205 -2.51 -2.18 -15.36
N PHE A 206 -2.10 -3.45 -15.29
CA PHE A 206 -1.45 -4.12 -16.42
C PHE A 206 -2.44 -4.53 -17.52
N TYR A 207 -3.65 -4.98 -17.14
CA TYR A 207 -4.63 -5.50 -18.09
C TYR A 207 -5.71 -4.52 -18.55
N LEU A 208 -5.78 -3.29 -18.02
CA LEU A 208 -6.81 -2.34 -18.44
C LEU A 208 -6.71 -2.06 -19.95
N ILE A 209 -7.77 -2.39 -20.68
CA ILE A 209 -7.91 -2.07 -22.10
C ILE A 209 -8.65 -0.75 -22.24
N ASP A 210 -9.85 -0.70 -21.66
CA ASP A 210 -10.77 0.40 -21.84
C ASP A 210 -11.64 0.64 -20.61
N PHE A 211 -12.19 1.84 -20.58
CA PHE A 211 -13.11 2.29 -19.56
C PHE A 211 -14.27 3.01 -20.22
N PHE A 212 -15.48 2.62 -19.84
CA PHE A 212 -16.73 3.18 -20.31
C PHE A 212 -17.52 3.73 -19.14
N ILE A 213 -18.27 4.81 -19.42
CA ILE A 213 -19.19 5.42 -18.45
C ILE A 213 -20.57 5.53 -19.07
N ARG A 214 -21.59 5.29 -18.25
CA ARG A 214 -22.99 5.56 -18.59
C ARG A 214 -23.58 6.51 -17.56
N TYR A 215 -24.06 7.66 -18.02
CA TYR A 215 -24.79 8.58 -17.15
C TYR A 215 -26.14 7.98 -16.76
N ILE A 216 -26.52 8.08 -15.48
CA ILE A 216 -27.85 7.67 -15.00
C ILE A 216 -28.63 8.90 -14.55
N ASN A 217 -28.10 9.67 -13.60
CA ASN A 217 -28.72 10.89 -13.11
C ASN A 217 -27.67 11.86 -12.53
N ALA A 218 -28.12 12.98 -11.96
CA ALA A 218 -27.25 14.06 -11.47
C ALA A 218 -26.17 13.63 -10.46
N TYR A 219 -26.35 12.50 -9.76
CA TYR A 219 -25.41 12.00 -8.76
C TYR A 219 -24.97 10.55 -8.99
N THR A 220 -25.45 9.87 -10.03
CA THR A 220 -25.00 8.51 -10.36
C THR A 220 -24.57 8.33 -11.80
N SER A 221 -23.52 7.53 -11.95
CA SER A 221 -23.04 7.01 -13.23
C SER A 221 -22.62 5.56 -13.07
N GLU A 222 -22.85 4.76 -14.09
CA GLU A 222 -22.29 3.41 -14.19
C GLU A 222 -20.89 3.44 -14.79
N LEU A 223 -20.01 2.68 -14.16
CA LEU A 223 -18.63 2.47 -14.56
C LEU A 223 -18.49 1.06 -15.12
N LEU A 224 -17.76 0.90 -16.22
CA LEU A 224 -17.43 -0.39 -16.82
C LEU A 224 -15.97 -0.41 -17.26
N PHE A 225 -15.18 -1.28 -16.65
CA PHE A 225 -13.77 -1.53 -16.99
C PHE A 225 -13.66 -2.84 -17.77
N LEU A 226 -12.89 -2.83 -18.86
CA LEU A 226 -12.58 -4.00 -19.67
C LEU A 226 -11.10 -4.35 -19.50
N PHE A 227 -10.82 -5.63 -19.28
CA PHE A 227 -9.48 -6.14 -19.07
C PHE A 227 -9.06 -7.13 -20.16
N GLN A 228 -7.77 -7.17 -20.47
CA GLN A 228 -7.18 -8.02 -21.51
C GLN A 228 -7.34 -9.51 -21.26
N ASP A 229 -7.57 -9.93 -20.01
CA ASP A 229 -7.88 -11.31 -19.66
C ASP A 229 -9.33 -11.71 -19.94
N GLY A 230 -10.10 -10.86 -20.65
CA GLY A 230 -11.50 -11.10 -20.99
C GLY A 230 -12.47 -10.79 -19.85
N THR A 231 -11.99 -10.29 -18.72
CA THR A 231 -12.84 -9.96 -17.58
C THR A 231 -13.34 -8.51 -17.62
N THR A 232 -14.46 -8.24 -16.96
CA THR A 232 -14.95 -6.88 -16.73
C THR A 232 -15.23 -6.61 -15.25
N LYS A 233 -15.16 -5.33 -14.88
CA LYS A 233 -15.62 -4.84 -13.57
C LYS A 233 -16.60 -3.70 -13.80
N SER A 234 -17.74 -3.74 -13.12
CA SER A 234 -18.70 -2.64 -13.16
C SER A 234 -19.28 -2.30 -11.81
N ALA A 235 -19.70 -1.04 -11.66
CA ALA A 235 -20.43 -0.56 -10.49
C ALA A 235 -21.16 0.73 -10.81
N THR A 236 -22.23 1.03 -10.07
CA THR A 236 -22.85 2.36 -10.08
C THR A 236 -22.14 3.25 -9.07
N MET A 237 -21.38 4.23 -9.55
CA MET A 237 -20.77 5.27 -8.73
C MET A 237 -21.84 6.27 -8.26
N ILE A 238 -21.71 6.74 -7.02
CA ILE A 238 -22.57 7.74 -6.39
C ILE A 238 -21.70 8.92 -5.97
N ASN A 239 -22.03 10.14 -6.41
CA ASN A 239 -21.53 11.38 -5.85
C ASN A 239 -22.33 11.71 -4.58
N ASN A 240 -21.72 11.49 -3.41
CA ASN A 240 -22.40 11.62 -2.12
C ASN A 240 -22.79 13.06 -1.81
N PHE A 241 -22.02 14.06 -2.28
CA PHE A 241 -22.34 15.47 -2.04
C PHE A 241 -23.58 15.90 -2.81
N VAL A 242 -23.66 15.55 -4.10
CA VAL A 242 -24.83 15.88 -4.93
C VAL A 242 -26.05 15.08 -4.47
N TYR A 243 -25.87 13.79 -4.17
CA TYR A 243 -26.92 12.94 -3.61
C TYR A 243 -27.54 13.57 -2.35
N ASN A 244 -26.72 13.95 -1.37
CA ASN A 244 -27.21 14.52 -0.11
C ASN A 244 -27.92 15.86 -0.31
N SER A 245 -27.43 16.69 -1.24
CA SER A 245 -28.04 17.99 -1.55
C SER A 245 -29.43 17.84 -2.17
N LEU A 246 -29.59 16.89 -3.10
CA LEU A 246 -30.83 16.71 -3.85
C LEU A 246 -31.88 15.87 -3.09
N GLU A 247 -31.45 14.84 -2.36
CA GLU A 247 -32.35 13.87 -1.71
C GLU A 247 -32.83 14.28 -0.31
N ARG A 248 -32.39 15.46 0.19
CA ARG A 248 -32.79 16.03 1.51
C ARG A 248 -32.74 15.04 2.68
N LYS A 249 -31.84 14.06 2.67
CA LYS A 249 -31.64 13.15 3.81
C LYS A 249 -30.86 13.86 4.92
N ILE A 250 -31.59 14.60 5.75
CA ILE A 250 -31.14 15.00 7.09
C ILE A 250 -31.01 13.69 7.88
N ASN A 251 -29.82 13.42 8.42
CA ASN A 251 -29.43 12.21 9.17
C ASN A 251 -29.05 10.96 8.35
N SER A 252 -27.78 10.91 7.92
CA SER A 252 -26.99 9.70 8.13
C SER A 252 -25.51 10.06 8.31
N ASN A 253 -24.99 9.85 9.51
CA ASN A 253 -23.59 10.15 9.87
C ASN A 253 -22.55 9.29 9.11
N SER A 254 -22.98 8.33 8.29
CA SER A 254 -22.06 7.37 7.63
C SER A 254 -21.71 7.71 6.17
N LEU A 255 -22.47 8.56 5.48
CA LEU A 255 -22.19 8.95 4.07
C LEU A 255 -21.33 10.23 3.96
N GLN A 256 -20.97 10.85 5.08
CA GLN A 256 -20.45 12.23 5.12
C GLN A 256 -18.96 12.37 4.83
N HIS A 257 -18.16 11.30 4.88
CA HIS A 257 -16.70 11.44 4.87
C HIS A 257 -16.04 11.39 3.49
N TYR A 258 -16.66 10.75 2.50
CA TYR A 258 -16.05 10.56 1.18
C TYR A 258 -16.92 11.14 0.06
N HIS A 259 -16.27 11.74 -0.94
CA HIS A 259 -16.96 12.36 -2.08
C HIS A 259 -17.74 11.35 -2.91
N PHE A 260 -17.17 10.16 -3.11
CA PHE A 260 -17.75 9.13 -3.96
C PHE A 260 -17.92 7.80 -3.22
N SER A 261 -18.96 7.06 -3.59
CA SER A 261 -19.18 5.66 -3.20
C SER A 261 -19.68 4.83 -4.38
N ILE A 262 -19.88 3.52 -4.18
CA ILE A 262 -20.59 2.68 -5.14
C ILE A 262 -21.84 2.09 -4.50
N LEU A 263 -22.89 1.97 -5.31
CA LEU A 263 -24.13 1.29 -4.95
C LEU A 263 -23.83 -0.16 -4.58
N GLU A 264 -24.62 -0.72 -3.66
CA GLU A 264 -24.48 -2.11 -3.15
C GLU A 264 -23.14 -2.48 -2.50
N LYS A 265 -22.15 -1.57 -2.47
CA LYS A 265 -20.85 -1.78 -1.82
C LYS A 265 -20.08 -2.96 -2.40
N SER A 266 -20.23 -3.21 -3.70
CA SER A 266 -19.54 -4.30 -4.40
C SER A 266 -19.31 -3.97 -5.88
N TRP A 267 -18.23 -4.51 -6.43
CA TRP A 267 -18.00 -4.55 -7.87
C TRP A 267 -18.66 -5.79 -8.47
N VAL A 268 -19.41 -5.60 -9.55
CA VAL A 268 -19.96 -6.69 -10.35
C VAL A 268 -18.86 -7.20 -11.28
N ASN A 269 -18.67 -8.52 -11.28
CA ASN A 269 -17.74 -9.19 -12.19
C ASN A 269 -18.50 -9.63 -13.43
N GLY A 270 -17.92 -9.40 -14.60
CA GLY A 270 -18.42 -9.91 -15.87
C GLY A 270 -17.31 -10.50 -16.72
N GLN A 271 -17.69 -10.87 -17.93
CA GLN A 271 -16.80 -11.32 -19.00
C GLN A 271 -17.18 -10.55 -20.25
N TRP A 272 -16.20 -10.35 -21.13
CA TRP A 272 -16.43 -9.77 -22.44
C TRP A 272 -15.68 -10.55 -23.51
N ALA A 273 -16.22 -10.53 -24.71
CA ALA A 273 -15.63 -11.15 -25.89
C ALA A 273 -15.96 -10.30 -27.12
N GLY A 274 -15.11 -10.40 -28.14
CA GLY A 274 -15.26 -9.64 -29.38
C GLY A 274 -14.51 -8.31 -29.37
N SER A 275 -14.92 -7.41 -30.24
CA SER A 275 -14.35 -6.06 -30.39
C SER A 275 -15.00 -5.07 -29.41
N GLU A 276 -14.38 -3.91 -29.22
CA GLU A 276 -14.97 -2.80 -28.45
C GLU A 276 -16.35 -2.39 -28.97
N GLN A 277 -16.56 -2.47 -30.29
CA GLN A 277 -17.82 -2.14 -30.94
C GLN A 277 -18.93 -3.15 -30.60
N ASP A 278 -18.55 -4.43 -30.41
CA ASP A 278 -19.47 -5.45 -29.91
C ASP A 278 -19.88 -5.14 -28.46
N GLN A 279 -18.96 -4.61 -27.65
CA GLN A 279 -19.25 -4.25 -26.27
C GLN A 279 -20.16 -3.04 -26.16
N LEU A 280 -19.96 -1.99 -26.96
CA LEU A 280 -20.88 -0.85 -27.05
C LEU A 280 -22.29 -1.28 -27.50
N THR A 281 -22.36 -2.30 -28.37
CA THR A 281 -23.64 -2.87 -28.83
C THR A 281 -24.33 -3.67 -27.72
N GLN A 282 -23.57 -4.45 -26.94
CA GLN A 282 -24.08 -5.22 -25.80
C GLN A 282 -24.47 -4.33 -24.60
N HIS A 283 -23.86 -3.15 -24.49
CA HIS A 283 -24.04 -2.20 -23.39
C HIS A 283 -24.53 -0.84 -23.89
N PRO A 284 -25.81 -0.73 -24.32
CA PRO A 284 -26.34 0.52 -24.84
C PRO A 284 -26.30 1.65 -23.80
N GLY A 285 -25.88 2.83 -24.26
CA GLY A 285 -25.76 4.04 -23.44
C GLY A 285 -24.42 4.23 -22.74
N PHE A 286 -23.48 3.30 -22.90
CA PHE A 286 -22.10 3.49 -22.47
C PHE A 286 -21.31 4.31 -23.49
N TYR A 287 -20.43 5.17 -22.98
CA TYR A 287 -19.52 5.99 -23.76
C TYR A 287 -18.09 5.61 -23.39
N LYS A 288 -17.26 5.33 -24.40
CA LYS A 288 -15.83 5.08 -24.22
C LYS A 288 -15.13 6.37 -23.79
N ILE A 289 -14.27 6.26 -22.78
CA ILE A 289 -13.43 7.37 -22.34
C ILE A 289 -12.09 7.31 -23.08
N GLU A 290 -11.91 8.23 -24.03
CA GLU A 290 -10.68 8.32 -24.84
C GLU A 290 -9.50 8.95 -24.09
N SER A 291 -9.77 9.76 -23.06
CA SER A 291 -8.73 10.42 -22.27
C SER A 291 -7.97 9.39 -21.42
N GLU A 292 -6.69 9.19 -21.72
CA GLU A 292 -5.79 8.33 -20.94
C GLU A 292 -5.76 8.73 -19.46
N THR A 293 -5.64 10.03 -19.18
CA THR A 293 -5.65 10.56 -17.80
C THR A 293 -6.93 10.21 -17.05
N LEU A 294 -8.11 10.34 -17.68
CA LEU A 294 -9.37 9.96 -17.01
C LEU A 294 -9.48 8.46 -16.80
N ARG A 295 -8.94 7.63 -17.71
CA ARG A 295 -8.87 6.17 -17.50
C ARG A 295 -7.97 5.82 -16.32
N GLU A 296 -6.83 6.50 -16.19
CA GLU A 296 -5.91 6.34 -15.06
C GLU A 296 -6.57 6.77 -13.74
N GLU A 297 -7.28 7.90 -13.71
CA GLU A 297 -8.03 8.34 -12.53
C GLU A 297 -9.17 7.39 -12.18
N ALA A 298 -9.90 6.86 -13.16
CA ALA A 298 -10.96 5.87 -12.95
C ALA A 298 -10.41 4.56 -12.39
N LEU A 299 -9.26 4.10 -12.88
CA LEU A 299 -8.59 2.93 -12.33
C LEU A 299 -8.11 3.20 -10.89
N PHE A 300 -7.55 4.38 -10.62
CA PHE A 300 -7.15 4.78 -9.27
C PHE A 300 -8.33 4.79 -8.31
N PHE A 301 -9.47 5.30 -8.76
CA PHE A 301 -10.72 5.22 -8.04
C PHE A 301 -11.18 3.78 -7.79
N PHE A 302 -11.10 2.89 -8.78
CA PHE A 302 -11.41 1.47 -8.63
C PHE A 302 -10.54 0.81 -7.54
N HIS A 303 -9.23 1.06 -7.55
CA HIS A 303 -8.29 0.54 -6.56
C HIS A 303 -8.67 0.98 -5.14
N GLN A 304 -8.80 2.30 -4.96
CA GLN A 304 -9.11 2.90 -3.67
C GLN A 304 -10.44 2.42 -3.11
N LEU A 305 -11.49 2.40 -3.94
CA LEU A 305 -12.80 1.93 -3.50
C LEU A 305 -12.79 0.46 -3.12
N SER A 306 -12.14 -0.39 -3.91
CA SER A 306 -12.10 -1.83 -3.64
C SER A 306 -11.55 -2.13 -2.25
N ASN A 307 -10.44 -1.48 -1.87
CA ASN A 307 -9.88 -1.61 -0.53
C ASN A 307 -10.73 -0.90 0.55
N ARG A 308 -11.27 0.29 0.25
CA ARG A 308 -12.11 1.03 1.20
C ARG A 308 -13.34 0.23 1.62
N LEU A 309 -13.96 -0.53 0.71
CA LEU A 309 -15.11 -1.37 1.04
C LEU A 309 -14.77 -2.42 2.10
N ILE A 310 -13.58 -3.01 2.02
CA ILE A 310 -13.07 -3.96 3.01
C ILE A 310 -12.76 -3.24 4.33
N MET A 311 -12.15 -2.04 4.29
CA MET A 311 -11.88 -1.24 5.48
C MET A 311 -13.18 -0.83 6.19
N ASP A 312 -14.20 -0.43 5.43
CA ASP A 312 -15.51 -0.06 5.95
C ASP A 312 -16.20 -1.28 6.59
N GLU A 313 -16.08 -2.46 5.98
CA GLU A 313 -16.54 -3.72 6.55
C GLU A 313 -15.85 -4.01 7.90
N ASN A 314 -14.52 -3.94 7.93
CA ASN A 314 -13.72 -4.13 9.14
C ASN A 314 -14.09 -3.14 10.24
N THR A 315 -14.26 -1.88 9.85
CA THR A 315 -14.63 -0.80 10.76
C THR A 315 -15.99 -1.00 11.39
N LYS A 316 -17.00 -1.36 10.59
CA LYS A 316 -18.34 -1.68 11.10
C LYS A 316 -18.35 -2.87 12.04
N LYS A 317 -17.51 -3.87 11.77
CA LYS A 317 -17.35 -5.05 12.63
C LYS A 317 -16.54 -4.77 13.89
N GLY A 318 -15.97 -3.57 14.06
CA GLY A 318 -15.05 -3.27 15.15
C GLY A 318 -13.82 -4.17 15.14
N LEU A 319 -13.41 -4.65 13.97
CA LEU A 319 -12.34 -5.63 13.85
C LEU A 319 -11.04 -5.02 14.37
N ILE A 320 -10.33 -5.78 15.21
CA ILE A 320 -8.98 -5.45 15.69
C ILE A 320 -7.95 -6.31 14.97
N LYS A 321 -8.22 -7.61 14.87
CA LYS A 321 -7.30 -8.61 14.31
C LYS A 321 -7.85 -9.19 13.01
N VAL A 322 -7.03 -9.18 11.95
CA VAL A 322 -7.31 -9.90 10.71
C VAL A 322 -6.70 -11.30 10.75
N LYS A 323 -7.26 -12.22 9.96
CA LYS A 323 -6.70 -13.56 9.75
C LYS A 323 -6.38 -13.71 8.27
N ASN A 324 -5.11 -13.62 7.93
CA ASN A 324 -4.66 -13.81 6.56
C ASN A 324 -4.53 -15.31 6.26
N LYS A 325 -4.79 -15.66 5.00
CA LYS A 325 -4.55 -17.03 4.52
C LYS A 325 -3.08 -17.13 4.16
N ARG A 326 -2.42 -18.21 4.59
CA ARG A 326 -1.07 -18.54 4.11
C ARG A 326 -1.16 -18.95 2.64
N ILE A 327 -0.77 -18.05 1.75
CA ILE A 327 -0.71 -18.30 0.32
C ILE A 327 0.77 -18.31 -0.06
N HIS A 328 1.27 -19.46 -0.50
CA HIS A 328 2.60 -19.54 -1.08
C HIS A 328 2.56 -18.85 -2.46
N LYS A 329 3.18 -17.68 -2.57
CA LYS A 329 3.24 -16.90 -3.82
C LYS A 329 4.51 -17.13 -4.65
N GLY A 330 5.51 -17.79 -4.06
CA GLY A 330 6.82 -18.02 -4.67
C GLY A 330 7.86 -18.38 -3.62
N ASN A 331 9.02 -18.81 -4.09
CA ASN A 331 10.20 -19.01 -3.26
C ASN A 331 10.77 -17.66 -2.84
N LEU A 332 11.12 -17.58 -1.57
CA LEU A 332 11.80 -16.43 -0.99
C LEU A 332 13.30 -16.71 -0.96
N PHE A 333 14.14 -15.76 -1.32
CA PHE A 333 15.60 -15.86 -1.26
C PHE A 333 16.12 -14.75 -0.36
N LYS A 334 17.18 -15.03 0.41
CA LYS A 334 17.84 -14.07 1.30
C LYS A 334 19.27 -13.82 0.82
N ASN A 335 19.68 -12.56 0.71
CA ASN A 335 21.05 -12.12 0.39
C ASN A 335 21.70 -12.92 -0.75
N PHE A 336 20.98 -13.05 -1.87
CA PHE A 336 21.46 -13.73 -3.10
C PHE A 336 21.77 -15.23 -2.94
N SER A 337 21.31 -15.86 -1.85
CA SER A 337 21.33 -17.32 -1.71
C SER A 337 20.63 -17.97 -2.90
N SER A 338 21.23 -19.03 -3.45
CA SER A 338 20.59 -19.88 -4.46
C SER A 338 19.54 -20.82 -3.86
N LEU A 339 19.53 -20.98 -2.54
CA LEU A 339 18.58 -21.81 -1.82
C LEU A 339 17.43 -20.97 -1.26
N PRO A 340 16.17 -21.42 -1.42
CA PRO A 340 15.02 -20.78 -0.81
C PRO A 340 15.14 -20.66 0.71
N HIS A 341 14.88 -19.46 1.22
CA HIS A 341 14.71 -19.14 2.62
C HIS A 341 13.33 -19.62 3.10
N GLN A 342 13.34 -20.37 4.20
CA GLN A 342 12.13 -20.80 4.90
C GLN A 342 11.92 -19.89 6.12
N PRO A 343 11.01 -18.90 6.07
CA PRO A 343 10.78 -18.02 7.21
C PRO A 343 10.08 -18.79 8.34
N ASN A 344 10.64 -18.69 9.55
CA ASN A 344 10.14 -19.41 10.72
C ASN A 344 8.74 -18.93 11.21
N ASN A 345 8.29 -17.74 10.80
CA ASN A 345 7.02 -17.15 11.21
C ASN A 345 6.44 -16.27 10.09
N GLN A 346 5.39 -16.73 9.40
CA GLN A 346 4.56 -15.90 8.52
C GLN A 346 3.23 -15.57 9.21
N ILE A 347 2.80 -14.31 9.06
CA ILE A 347 1.63 -13.66 9.68
C ILE A 347 0.32 -14.26 9.18
#